data_AF-A0A839T0X4-F1
#
_entry.id   AF-A0A839T0X4-F1
#
_cell.length_a   1.000
_cell.length_b   1.000
_cell.length_c   1.000
_cell.angle_alpha   90.00
_cell.angle_beta   90.00
_cell.angle_gamma   90.00
#
_symmetry.space_group_name_H-M   'P 1'
#
loop_
_entity.id
_entity.type
_entity.pdbx_description
1 polymer ?
#
loop_
_entity_poly.entity_id
_entity_poly.type
_entity_poly.pdbx_seq_one_letter_code
_entity_poly.pdbx_strand_id
1 'polypeptide(L)' 'MLAPLALQKLGVKVKPFRLVRDYNSGTSQQLAAGIVLDTGRCRITRKLGFGKQTVAYESHHA' A
#
# COMPACT_ATOMS: atom_id res chain seq x y z
N MET A 1 12.25 -2.84 -2.43
CA MET A 1 11.18 -1.82 -2.47
C MET A 1 11.50 -0.71 -1.47
N LEU A 2 11.61 0.55 -1.92
CA LEU A 2 11.97 1.69 -1.05
C LEU A 2 10.76 2.31 -0.33
N ALA A 3 9.57 2.25 -0.94
CA ALA A 3 8.37 2.92 -0.42
C ALA A 3 7.93 2.44 0.98
N PRO A 4 7.84 1.12 1.28
CA PRO A 4 7.49 0.66 2.63
C PRO A 4 8.51 1.10 3.68
N LEU A 5 9.81 1.08 3.33
CA LEU A 5 10.89 1.51 4.22
C LEU A 5 10.81 3.02 4.50
N ALA A 6 10.54 3.84 3.49
CA ALA A 6 10.37 5.28 3.65
C ALA A 6 9.18 5.60 4.57
N LEU A 7 8.05 4.92 4.38
CA LEU A 7 6.87 5.06 5.23
C LEU A 7 7.13 4.63 6.67
N GLN A 8 7.83 3.50 6.88
CA GLN A 8 8.23 3.06 8.22
C GLN A 8 9.13 4.10 8.92
N LYS A 9 10.09 4.70 8.19
CA LYS A 9 10.93 5.79 8.73
C LYS A 9 10.12 7.05 9.08
N LEU A 10 9.00 7.28 8.41
CA LEU A 10 8.05 8.36 8.71
C LEU A 10 7.03 7.98 9.80
N GLY A 11 7.17 6.81 10.44
CA GLY A 11 6.29 6.34 11.51
C GLY A 11 4.98 5.72 11.03
N VAL A 12 4.81 5.48 9.72
CA VAL A 12 3.62 4.87 9.14
C VAL A 12 3.77 3.35 9.15
N LYS A 13 2.82 2.66 9.78
CA LYS A 13 2.74 1.19 9.74
C LYS A 13 2.15 0.77 8.40
N VAL A 14 2.86 -0.12 7.69
CA VAL A 14 2.44 -0.62 6.38
C VAL A 14 2.15 -2.11 6.45
N LYS A 15 1.06 -2.54 5.83
CA LYS A 15 0.67 -3.95 5.70
C LYS A 15 0.50 -4.34 4.22
N PRO A 16 0.52 -5.65 3.89
CA PRO A 16 0.08 -6.12 2.58
C PRO A 16 -1.35 -5.67 2.33
N PHE A 17 -1.59 -5.10 1.15
CA PHE A 17 -2.90 -4.60 0.77
C PHE A 17 -3.87 -5.74 0.45
N ARG A 18 -5.17 -5.47 0.51
CA ARG A 18 -6.21 -6.50 0.52
C ARG A 18 -6.20 -7.39 -0.72
N LEU A 19 -6.07 -6.86 -1.94
CA LEU A 19 -6.09 -7.74 -3.13
C LEU A 19 -4.88 -8.66 -3.19
N VAL A 20 -3.70 -8.26 -2.70
CA VAL A 20 -2.58 -9.19 -2.57
C VAL A 20 -2.86 -10.26 -1.51
N ARG A 21 -3.55 -9.91 -0.43
CA ARG A 21 -3.98 -10.89 0.57
C ARG A 21 -4.97 -11.89 -0.03
N ASP A 22 -5.98 -11.39 -0.73
CA ASP A 22 -7.05 -12.19 -1.35
C ASP A 22 -6.50 -13.06 -2.50
N TYR A 23 -5.51 -12.55 -3.25
CA TYR A 23 -4.77 -13.31 -4.24
C TYR A 23 -3.96 -14.44 -3.61
N ASN A 24 -3.16 -14.11 -2.59
CA ASN A 24 -2.32 -15.09 -1.90
C ASN A 24 -3.14 -16.16 -1.15
N SER A 25 -4.36 -15.85 -0.72
CA SER A 25 -5.28 -16.82 -0.10
C SER A 25 -6.09 -17.64 -1.11
N GLY A 26 -5.94 -17.39 -2.42
CA GLY A 26 -6.73 -18.03 -3.47
C GLY A 26 -8.20 -17.60 -3.50
N THR A 27 -8.57 -16.57 -2.72
CA THR A 27 -9.94 -16.02 -2.66
C THR A 27 -10.24 -15.15 -3.88
N SER A 28 -9.22 -14.57 -4.50
CA SER A 28 -9.32 -13.80 -5.74
C SER A 28 -8.19 -14.17 -6.70
N GLN A 29 -8.40 -13.99 -8.00
CA GLN A 29 -7.33 -14.04 -9.00
C GLN A 29 -6.87 -12.64 -9.44
N GLN A 30 -7.51 -11.59 -8.93
CA GLN A 30 -7.21 -10.22 -9.30
C GLN A 30 -6.05 -9.67 -8.45
N LEU A 31 -5.00 -9.22 -9.14
CA LEU A 31 -3.89 -8.47 -8.57
C LEU A 31 -4.01 -6.99 -8.95
N ALA A 32 -3.54 -6.10 -8.08
CA ALA A 32 -3.49 -4.68 -8.41
C ALA A 32 -2.40 -4.38 -9.45
N ALA A 33 -2.71 -3.48 -10.38
CA ALA A 33 -1.72 -2.92 -11.29
C ALA A 33 -0.94 -1.80 -10.57
N GLY A 34 0.27 -2.13 -10.10
CA GLY A 34 1.20 -1.16 -9.50
C GLY A 34 1.48 -1.38 -8.01
N ILE A 35 2.06 -0.36 -7.37
CA ILE A 35 2.45 -0.43 -5.95
C ILE A 35 1.31 0.11 -5.10
N VAL A 36 0.61 -0.80 -4.41
CA VAL A 36 -0.45 -0.48 -3.45
C VAL A 36 -0.01 -0.91 -2.06
N LEU A 37 -0.09 0.00 -1.09
CA LEU A 37 0.27 -0.25 0.30
C LEU A 37 -0.91 0.03 1.23
N ASP A 38 -1.18 -0.90 2.15
CA ASP A 38 -2.18 -0.68 3.20
C ASP A 38 -1.56 0.11 4.35
N THR A 39 -2.19 1.24 4.66
CA THR A 39 -1.78 2.20 5.69
C THR A 39 -2.70 2.18 6.93
N GLY A 40 -3.68 1.28 6.98
CA GLY A 40 -4.63 1.17 8.08
C GLY A 40 -5.50 2.41 8.23
N ARG A 41 -5.72 2.85 9.48
CA ARG A 41 -6.40 4.11 9.83
C ARG A 41 -5.48 5.34 9.75
N CYS A 42 -4.48 5.32 8.87
CA CYS A 42 -3.55 6.43 8.70
C CYS A 42 -3.87 7.21 7.42
N ARG A 43 -4.19 8.50 7.57
CA ARG A 43 -4.43 9.36 6.42
C ARG A 43 -3.10 9.81 5.83
N ILE A 44 -2.80 9.37 4.61
CA ILE A 44 -1.68 9.89 3.82
C ILE A 44 -2.16 11.00 2.90
N THR A 45 -1.73 12.23 3.15
CA THR A 45 -2.17 13.42 2.41
C THR A 45 -1.26 13.78 1.24
N ARG A 46 -0.04 13.23 1.19
CA ARG A 46 0.96 13.50 0.14
C ARG A 46 1.25 12.26 -0.69
N LYS A 47 1.37 12.43 -2.00
CA LYS A 47 1.78 11.34 -2.90
C LYS A 47 3.26 11.02 -2.68
N LEU A 48 3.59 9.74 -2.56
CA LEU A 48 4.97 9.24 -2.57
C LEU A 48 5.25 8.63 -3.93
N GLY A 49 6.42 8.93 -4.48
CA GLY A 49 6.85 8.42 -5.76
C GLY A 49 8.35 8.61 -5.98
N PHE A 50 8.88 7.90 -6.96
CA PHE A 50 10.27 8.03 -7.39
C PHE A 50 10.34 7.83 -8.91
N GLY A 51 10.88 8.82 -9.62
CA GLY A 51 10.84 8.86 -11.08
C GLY A 51 9.41 8.78 -11.61
N LYS A 52 9.13 7.77 -12.46
CA LYS A 52 7.81 7.54 -13.07
C LYS A 52 6.88 6.66 -12.21
N GLN A 53 7.34 6.17 -11.05
CA GLN A 53 6.55 5.30 -10.17
C GLN A 53 5.90 6.10 -9.06
N THR A 54 4.64 5.80 -8.77
CA THR A 54 3.90 6.37 -7.64
C THR A 54 3.27 5.26 -6.81
N VAL A 55 3.08 5.53 -5.52
CA VAL A 55 2.48 4.61 -4.56
C VAL A 55 1.02 4.98 -4.35
N ALA A 56 0.14 4.01 -4.54
CA ALA A 56 -1.26 4.12 -4.13
C ALA A 56 -1.42 3.58 -2.71
N TYR A 57 -2.39 4.14 -1.98
CA TYR A 57 -2.63 3.77 -0.59
C TYR A 57 -4.03 3.21 -0.42
N GLU A 58 -4.12 2.10 0.30
CA GLU A 58 -5.37 1.60 0.87
C GLU A 58 -5.46 2.14 2.32
N SER A 59 -6.59 2.76 2.65
CA SER A 59 -6.87 3.32 3.98
C SER A 59 -8.24 2.89 4.47
N HIS A 60 -8.33 2.46 5.73
CA HIS A 60 -9.53 1.91 6.35
C HIS A 60 -10.16 2.92 7.31
N HIS A 61 -10.77 3.96 6.77
CA HIS A 61 -11.63 4.86 7.54
C HIS A 61 -13.07 4.31 7.54
N ALA A 62 -13.74 4.33 8.69
CA ALA A 62 -15.12 3.89 8.83
C ALA A 62 -16.09 4.92 8.26
#